data_AF-H3SIY5-F1
#
_entry.id   AF-H3SIY5-F1
#
_cell.length_a   1.000
_cell.length_b   1.000
_cell.length_c   1.000
_cell.angle_alpha   90.00
_cell.angle_beta   90.00
_cell.angle_gamma   90.00
#
_symmetry.space_group_name_H-M   'P 1'
#
loop_
_entity.id
_entity.type
_entity.pdbx_description
1 polymer ?
#
loop_
_entity_poly.entity_id
_entity_poly.type
_entity_poly.pdbx_seq_one_letter_code
_entity_poly.pdbx_strand_id
1 'polypeptide(L)'
;MTAMMNYPAQTDLDSHEQSAKQLFNKVWEWMEKTDRTPEETDMMIHAAHASRYHWGVVGRELQFARGEWQISRVYAVAGMAEASMYHARRCMDICRKFSLGAFDTAYAYEALARAASLMNKAEDAAGYKMRAEELARHVDDEEGLKYLLADLQTI
;
A
#
# COMPACT_ATOMS: atom_id res chain seq x y z
N MET A 1 22.11 -2.79 -10.25
CA MET A 1 22.84 -2.70 -8.98
C MET A 1 21.98 -1.87 -8.03
N THR A 2 21.13 -2.51 -7.25
CA THR A 2 20.22 -1.84 -6.31
C THR A 2 21.06 -1.39 -5.12
N ALA A 3 21.10 -0.09 -4.85
CA ALA A 3 21.76 0.44 -3.66
C ALA A 3 21.06 -0.14 -2.42
N MET A 4 21.71 -1.12 -1.77
CA MET A 4 21.34 -1.51 -0.42
C MET A 4 21.63 -0.29 0.46
N MET A 5 20.61 0.21 1.16
CA MET A 5 20.80 1.20 2.21
C MET A 5 21.84 0.67 3.21
N ASN A 6 22.83 1.49 3.58
CA ASN A 6 23.85 1.14 4.56
C ASN A 6 23.19 0.99 5.94
N TYR A 7 22.79 -0.24 6.29
CA TYR A 7 22.33 -0.57 7.64
C TYR A 7 23.50 -0.99 8.54
N PRO A 8 23.50 -0.63 9.83
CA PRO A 8 24.57 -0.96 10.76
C PRO A 8 24.79 -2.48 10.90
N ALA A 9 26.03 -2.86 11.20
CA ALA A 9 26.60 -4.20 11.08
C ALA A 9 26.04 -5.29 12.04
N GLN A 10 24.88 -5.08 12.64
CA GLN A 10 24.27 -6.01 13.59
C GLN A 10 22.74 -6.01 13.45
N THR A 11 22.26 -6.20 12.23
CA THR A 11 20.83 -6.25 11.93
C THR A 11 20.39 -7.72 11.88
N ASP A 12 19.55 -8.14 12.82
CA ASP A 12 18.92 -9.47 12.80
C ASP A 12 17.82 -9.48 11.72
N LEU A 13 18.17 -9.98 10.53
CA LEU A 13 17.28 -9.95 9.35
C LEU A 13 15.98 -10.75 9.60
N ASP A 14 16.04 -11.85 10.36
CA ASP A 14 14.86 -12.67 10.65
C ASP A 14 13.87 -11.90 11.53
N SER A 15 14.38 -11.15 12.52
CA SER A 15 13.58 -10.24 13.34
C SER A 15 12.92 -9.15 12.50
N HIS A 16 13.64 -8.56 11.54
CA HIS A 16 13.06 -7.58 10.63
C HIS A 16 11.93 -8.17 9.77
N GLU A 17 12.10 -9.35 9.19
CA GLU A 17 11.05 -9.98 8.39
C GLU A 17 9.80 -10.27 9.23
N GLN A 18 10.00 -10.81 10.43
CA GLN A 18 8.90 -11.10 11.36
C GLN A 18 8.16 -9.81 11.76
N SER A 19 8.88 -8.76 12.15
CA SER A 19 8.29 -7.47 12.48
C SER A 19 7.52 -6.88 11.30
N ALA A 20 8.07 -6.95 10.09
CA ALA A 20 7.41 -6.43 8.88
C ALA A 20 6.04 -7.10 8.66
N LYS A 21 5.98 -8.44 8.73
CA LYS A 21 4.74 -9.22 8.55
C LYS A 21 3.73 -8.97 9.67
N GLN A 22 4.17 -8.99 10.93
CA GLN A 22 3.28 -8.79 12.07
C GLN A 22 2.62 -7.42 12.05
N LEU A 23 3.42 -6.36 11.79
CA LEU A 23 2.91 -5.01 11.69
C LEU A 23 1.99 -4.83 10.48
N PHE A 24 2.36 -5.39 9.31
CA PHE A 24 1.51 -5.34 8.11
C PHE A 24 0.14 -5.95 8.37
N ASN A 25 0.09 -7.11 9.02
CA ASN A 25 -1.15 -7.79 9.36
C ASN A 25 -1.95 -7.02 10.43
N LYS A 26 -1.27 -6.48 11.44
CA LYS A 26 -1.93 -5.71 12.51
C LYS A 26 -2.62 -4.44 12.00
N VAL A 27 -2.05 -3.78 11.00
CA VAL A 27 -2.63 -2.58 10.38
C VAL A 27 -4.03 -2.87 9.82
N TRP A 28 -4.29 -4.07 9.29
CA TRP A 28 -5.62 -4.44 8.79
C TRP A 28 -6.69 -4.41 9.88
N GLU A 29 -6.40 -4.97 11.04
CA GLU A 29 -7.33 -4.95 12.19
C GLU A 29 -7.69 -3.51 12.58
N TRP A 30 -6.73 -2.58 12.49
CA TRP A 30 -7.02 -1.17 12.75
C TRP A 30 -7.74 -0.48 11.61
N MET A 31 -7.50 -0.84 10.35
CA MET A 31 -8.24 -0.27 9.21
C MET A 31 -9.73 -0.60 9.27
N GLU A 32 -10.09 -1.79 9.78
CA GLU A 32 -11.47 -2.24 9.92
C GLU A 32 -12.21 -1.63 11.13
N LYS A 33 -11.48 -1.09 12.10
CA LYS A 33 -12.08 -0.48 13.29
C LYS A 33 -12.73 0.87 12.97
N THR A 34 -14.04 0.98 13.20
CA THR A 34 -14.84 2.18 12.88
C THR A 34 -14.83 3.27 13.96
N ASP A 35 -14.47 2.92 15.20
CA ASP A 35 -14.49 3.80 16.38
C ASP A 35 -13.08 4.10 16.91
N ARG A 36 -12.09 4.25 16.01
CA ARG A 36 -10.71 4.56 16.41
C ARG A 36 -10.59 5.89 17.12
N THR A 37 -9.80 5.91 18.19
CA THR A 37 -9.33 7.17 18.78
C THR A 37 -8.23 7.82 17.91
N PRO A 38 -7.89 9.10 18.14
CA PRO A 38 -6.74 9.72 17.50
C PRO A 38 -5.44 8.92 17.72
N GLU A 39 -5.20 8.42 18.93
CA GLU A 39 -4.01 7.64 19.28
C GLU A 39 -3.96 6.30 18.54
N GLU A 40 -5.11 5.64 18.36
CA GLU A 40 -5.20 4.42 17.55
C GLU A 40 -4.96 4.70 16.05
N THR A 41 -5.39 5.88 15.57
CA THR A 41 -5.12 6.33 14.20
C THR A 41 -3.62 6.59 13.99
N ASP A 42 -2.97 7.26 14.93
CA ASP A 42 -1.53 7.51 14.90
C ASP A 42 -0.75 6.18 14.94
N MET A 43 -1.16 5.26 15.82
CA MET A 43 -0.52 3.95 15.92
C MET A 43 -0.65 3.16 14.61
N MET A 44 -1.81 3.23 13.94
CA MET A 44 -2.00 2.61 12.62
C MET A 44 -1.04 3.16 11.57
N ILE A 45 -0.87 4.47 11.53
CA ILE A 45 0.08 5.11 10.62
C ILE A 45 1.51 4.67 10.96
N HIS A 46 1.88 4.68 12.24
CA HIS A 46 3.21 4.26 12.69
C HIS A 46 3.52 2.80 12.36
N ALA A 47 2.57 1.88 12.57
CA ALA A 47 2.76 0.47 12.25
C ALA A 47 2.92 0.22 10.74
N ALA A 48 2.17 0.94 9.89
CA ALA A 48 2.32 0.82 8.44
C ALA A 48 3.73 1.29 7.98
N HIS A 49 4.19 2.43 8.50
CA HIS A 49 5.53 2.93 8.23
C HIS A 49 6.63 2.01 8.79
N ALA A 50 6.46 1.50 10.00
CA ALA A 50 7.40 0.56 10.60
C ALA A 50 7.47 -0.75 9.80
N SER A 51 6.33 -1.31 9.38
CA SER A 51 6.29 -2.48 8.48
C SER A 51 7.07 -2.21 7.19
N ARG A 52 6.78 -1.09 6.52
CA ARG A 52 7.48 -0.69 5.30
C ARG A 52 8.98 -0.49 5.55
N TYR A 53 9.38 0.11 6.67
CA TYR A 53 10.77 0.26 7.04
C TYR A 53 11.48 -1.08 7.18
N HIS A 54 10.90 -2.03 7.93
CA HIS A 54 11.46 -3.37 8.08
C HIS A 54 11.58 -4.08 6.73
N TRP A 55 10.56 -3.96 5.86
CA TRP A 55 10.70 -4.45 4.50
C TRP A 55 11.85 -3.78 3.75
N GLY A 56 12.11 -2.49 3.94
CA GLY A 56 13.28 -1.81 3.34
C GLY A 56 14.64 -2.41 3.71
N VAL A 57 14.71 -3.13 4.84
CA VAL A 57 15.91 -3.83 5.29
C VAL A 57 16.03 -5.21 4.63
N VAL A 58 14.95 -5.99 4.57
CA VAL A 58 15.01 -7.43 4.25
C VAL A 58 14.21 -7.87 3.02
N GLY A 59 13.27 -7.04 2.59
CA GLY A 59 12.35 -7.32 1.49
C GLY A 59 12.90 -6.94 0.13
N ARG A 60 12.06 -7.12 -0.88
CA ARG A 60 12.33 -6.77 -2.28
C ARG A 60 11.25 -5.85 -2.83
N GLU A 61 11.38 -5.50 -4.11
CA GLU A 61 10.48 -4.59 -4.83
C GLU A 61 8.99 -4.86 -4.59
N LEU A 62 8.57 -6.13 -4.53
CA LEU A 62 7.19 -6.52 -4.26
C LEU A 62 6.73 -6.06 -2.87
N GLN A 63 7.52 -6.35 -1.83
CA GLN A 63 7.20 -5.92 -0.46
C GLN A 63 7.26 -4.40 -0.33
N PHE A 64 8.14 -3.73 -1.09
CA PHE A 64 8.20 -2.28 -1.09
C PHE A 64 6.91 -1.69 -1.64
N ALA A 65 6.46 -2.16 -2.82
CA ALA A 65 5.22 -1.69 -3.45
C ALA A 65 4.01 -1.91 -2.55
N ARG A 66 3.87 -3.12 -1.97
CA ARG A 66 2.75 -3.44 -1.06
C ARG A 66 2.78 -2.63 0.23
N GLY A 67 3.97 -2.35 0.77
CA GLY A 67 4.13 -1.47 1.93
C GLY A 67 3.74 -0.02 1.61
N GLU A 68 4.16 0.53 0.47
CA GLU A 68 3.71 1.87 0.04
C GLU A 68 2.20 1.92 -0.20
N TRP A 69 1.62 0.86 -0.77
CA TRP A 69 0.17 0.75 -0.93
C TRP A 69 -0.55 0.79 0.43
N GLN A 70 -0.10 0.02 1.42
CA GLN A 70 -0.73 0.01 2.74
C GLN A 70 -0.60 1.37 3.44
N ILE A 71 0.55 2.04 3.32
CA ILE A 71 0.70 3.41 3.84
C ILE A 71 -0.29 4.37 3.15
N SER A 72 -0.46 4.26 1.83
CA SER A 72 -1.47 5.04 1.11
C SER A 72 -2.88 4.78 1.66
N ARG A 73 -3.21 3.51 1.92
CA ARG A 73 -4.52 3.08 2.42
C ARG A 73 -4.79 3.62 3.82
N VAL A 74 -3.84 3.53 4.76
CA VAL A 74 -4.04 4.05 6.13
C VAL A 74 -4.22 5.56 6.15
N TYR A 75 -3.48 6.31 5.32
CA TYR A 75 -3.69 7.76 5.19
C TYR A 75 -5.04 8.10 4.57
N ALA A 76 -5.51 7.31 3.58
CA ALA A 76 -6.84 7.49 3.03
C ALA A 76 -7.92 7.29 4.09
N VAL A 77 -7.78 6.23 4.89
CA VAL A 77 -8.69 5.91 5.99
C VAL A 77 -8.65 6.99 7.10
N ALA A 78 -7.50 7.62 7.33
CA ALA A 78 -7.34 8.75 8.24
C ALA A 78 -7.79 10.11 7.65
N GLY A 79 -8.27 10.15 6.40
CA GLY A 79 -8.70 11.39 5.73
C GLY A 79 -7.56 12.32 5.29
N MET A 80 -6.31 11.83 5.26
CA MET A 80 -5.11 12.61 4.94
C MET A 80 -4.73 12.47 3.47
N ALA A 81 -5.45 13.19 2.60
CA ALA A 81 -5.41 12.99 1.15
C ALA A 81 -4.02 13.17 0.51
N GLU A 82 -3.25 14.19 0.91
CA GLU A 82 -1.93 14.47 0.33
C GLU A 82 -0.90 13.37 0.62
N ALA A 83 -0.88 12.88 1.86
CA ALA A 83 -0.01 11.79 2.29
C ALA A 83 -0.41 10.47 1.59
N SER A 84 -1.71 10.20 1.47
CA SER A 84 -2.22 9.07 0.70
C SER A 84 -1.73 9.13 -0.77
N MET A 85 -1.91 10.28 -1.43
CA MET A 85 -1.47 10.48 -2.83
C MET A 85 0.05 10.37 -3.00
N TYR A 86 0.85 10.81 -2.02
CA TYR A 86 2.29 10.61 -2.06
C TYR A 86 2.66 9.12 -2.12
N HIS A 87 2.14 8.32 -1.18
CA HIS A 87 2.47 6.89 -1.11
C HIS A 87 1.84 6.08 -2.25
N ALA A 88 0.66 6.45 -2.74
CA ALA A 88 0.07 5.86 -3.95
C ALA A 88 0.99 6.02 -5.17
N ARG A 89 1.56 7.22 -5.38
CA ARG A 89 2.53 7.47 -6.46
C ARG A 89 3.82 6.66 -6.26
N ARG A 90 4.33 6.57 -5.03
CA ARG A 90 5.50 5.74 -4.71
C ARG A 90 5.26 4.26 -5.03
N CYS A 91 4.08 3.73 -4.69
CA CYS A 91 3.67 2.38 -5.05
C CYS A 91 3.71 2.19 -6.58
N MET A 92 3.06 3.08 -7.33
CA MET A 92 3.04 3.06 -8.80
C MET A 92 4.45 3.14 -9.41
N ASP A 93 5.31 4.03 -8.90
CA ASP A 93 6.69 4.18 -9.37
C ASP A 93 7.47 2.88 -9.21
N ILE A 94 7.30 2.17 -8.08
CA ILE A 94 7.93 0.88 -7.82
C ILE A 94 7.37 -0.18 -8.78
N CYS A 95 6.05 -0.29 -8.91
CA CYS A 95 5.40 -1.25 -9.83
C CYS A 95 5.92 -1.08 -11.26
N ARG A 96 6.00 0.16 -11.76
CA ARG A 96 6.53 0.47 -13.10
C ARG A 96 8.02 0.17 -13.22
N LYS A 97 8.82 0.65 -12.27
CA LYS A 97 10.29 0.49 -12.31
C LYS A 97 10.71 -0.96 -12.35
N PHE A 98 10.01 -1.83 -11.63
CA PHE A 98 10.36 -3.25 -11.53
C PHE A 98 9.43 -4.16 -12.33
N SER A 99 8.51 -3.59 -13.13
CA SER A 99 7.54 -4.34 -13.94
C SER A 99 6.79 -5.39 -13.13
N LEU A 100 6.25 -4.98 -11.98
CA LEU A 100 5.44 -5.87 -11.14
C LEU A 100 4.15 -6.29 -11.87
N GLY A 101 3.58 -7.42 -11.46
CA GLY A 101 2.45 -8.04 -12.15
C GLY A 101 1.17 -7.19 -12.17
N ALA A 102 0.17 -7.69 -12.90
CA ALA A 102 -1.11 -7.01 -13.07
C ALA A 102 -1.79 -6.72 -11.72
N PHE A 103 -1.72 -7.65 -10.77
CA PHE A 103 -2.31 -7.52 -9.44
C PHE A 103 -1.75 -6.32 -8.66
N ASP A 104 -0.42 -6.26 -8.46
CA ASP A 104 0.20 -5.18 -7.69
C ASP A 104 0.09 -3.83 -8.41
N THR A 105 0.10 -3.83 -9.75
CA THR A 105 -0.10 -2.61 -10.55
C THR A 105 -1.55 -2.11 -10.48
N ALA A 106 -2.54 -3.03 -10.44
CA ALA A 106 -3.94 -2.67 -10.26
C ALA A 106 -4.18 -2.05 -8.89
N TYR A 107 -3.60 -2.62 -7.82
CA TYR A 107 -3.66 -2.02 -6.48
C TYR A 107 -2.94 -0.65 -6.39
N ALA A 108 -1.86 -0.44 -7.15
CA ALA A 108 -1.26 0.89 -7.25
C ALA A 108 -2.23 1.91 -7.88
N TYR A 109 -3.01 1.52 -8.89
CA TYR A 109 -4.07 2.37 -9.45
C TYR A 109 -5.26 2.55 -8.50
N GLU A 110 -5.66 1.51 -7.76
CA GLU A 110 -6.67 1.60 -6.68
C GLU A 110 -6.29 2.67 -5.66
N ALA A 111 -5.04 2.66 -5.18
CA ALA A 111 -4.53 3.66 -4.24
C ALA A 111 -4.56 5.09 -4.82
N LEU A 112 -4.16 5.25 -6.09
CA LEU A 112 -4.23 6.55 -6.78
C LEU A 112 -5.67 7.04 -6.93
N ALA A 113 -6.60 6.15 -7.29
CA ALA A 113 -8.02 6.46 -7.45
C ALA A 113 -8.62 6.93 -6.12
N ARG A 114 -8.34 6.21 -5.03
CA ARG A 114 -8.83 6.54 -3.70
C ARG A 114 -8.29 7.87 -3.20
N ALA A 115 -6.99 8.09 -3.34
CA ALA A 115 -6.38 9.36 -2.96
C ALA A 115 -6.93 10.54 -3.78
N ALA A 116 -7.13 10.36 -5.10
CA ALA A 116 -7.73 11.39 -5.95
C ALA A 116 -9.18 11.69 -5.56
N SER A 117 -9.97 10.68 -5.18
CA SER A 117 -11.34 10.83 -4.67
C SER A 117 -11.37 11.72 -3.42
N LEU A 118 -10.47 11.48 -2.45
CA LEU A 118 -10.34 12.31 -1.25
C LEU A 118 -9.92 13.76 -1.55
N MET A 119 -9.20 13.99 -2.65
CA MET A 119 -8.82 15.32 -3.11
C MET A 119 -9.92 16.01 -3.94
N ASN A 120 -11.12 15.43 -4.05
CA ASN A 120 -12.22 15.90 -4.90
C ASN A 120 -11.85 15.99 -6.40
N LYS A 121 -10.94 15.12 -6.87
CA LYS A 121 -10.53 15.02 -8.28
C LYS A 121 -11.24 13.85 -8.96
N ALA A 122 -12.54 14.00 -9.20
CA ALA A 122 -13.41 12.92 -9.67
C ALA A 122 -12.95 12.30 -11.02
N GLU A 123 -12.51 13.13 -11.97
CA GLU A 123 -12.03 12.65 -13.28
C GLU A 123 -10.76 11.80 -13.15
N ASP A 124 -9.80 12.25 -12.35
CA ASP A 124 -8.57 11.50 -12.05
C ASP A 124 -8.91 10.17 -11.36
N ALA A 125 -9.79 10.21 -10.36
CA ALA A 125 -10.22 9.03 -9.62
C ALA A 125 -10.86 7.98 -10.54
N ALA A 126 -11.79 8.40 -11.39
CA ALA A 126 -12.44 7.54 -12.38
C ALA A 126 -11.42 6.96 -13.38
N GLY A 127 -10.50 7.79 -13.87
CA GLY A 127 -9.46 7.36 -14.81
C GLY A 127 -8.49 6.34 -14.21
N TYR A 128 -8.13 6.46 -12.93
CA TYR A 128 -7.31 5.47 -12.24
C TYR A 128 -8.10 4.19 -11.94
N LYS A 129 -9.35 4.30 -11.47
CA LYS A 129 -10.22 3.14 -11.20
C LYS A 129 -10.41 2.29 -12.45
N MET A 130 -10.69 2.91 -13.59
CA MET A 130 -10.82 2.22 -14.88
C MET A 130 -9.53 1.44 -15.23
N ARG A 131 -8.34 2.03 -15.06
CA ARG A 131 -7.07 1.32 -15.32
C ARG A 131 -6.84 0.14 -14.37
N ALA A 132 -7.27 0.26 -13.11
CA ALA A 132 -7.22 -0.86 -12.17
C ALA A 132 -8.14 -2.00 -12.62
N GLU A 133 -9.37 -1.69 -13.04
CA GLU A 133 -10.34 -2.67 -13.57
C GLU A 133 -9.85 -3.34 -14.86
N GLU A 134 -9.18 -2.60 -15.74
CA GLU A 134 -8.59 -3.16 -16.95
C GLU A 134 -7.50 -4.20 -16.63
N LEU A 135 -6.63 -3.90 -15.67
CA LEU A 135 -5.58 -4.81 -15.19
C LEU A 135 -6.14 -6.00 -14.40
N ALA A 136 -7.26 -5.81 -13.68
CA ALA A 136 -7.92 -6.88 -12.94
C ALA A 136 -8.31 -8.06 -13.85
N ARG A 137 -8.61 -7.81 -15.14
CA ARG A 137 -8.88 -8.87 -16.13
C ARG A 137 -7.69 -9.76 -16.46
N HIS A 138 -6.49 -9.39 -16.02
CA HIS A 138 -5.24 -10.11 -16.22
C HIS A 138 -4.67 -10.67 -14.90
N VAL A 139 -5.47 -10.71 -13.84
CA VAL A 139 -5.10 -11.33 -12.56
C VAL A 139 -5.57 -12.78 -12.56
N ASP A 140 -4.62 -13.71 -12.48
CA ASP A 140 -4.90 -15.16 -12.48
C ASP A 140 -5.34 -15.69 -11.10
N ASP A 141 -5.00 -14.97 -10.03
CA ASP A 141 -5.40 -15.30 -8.67
C ASP A 141 -6.85 -14.89 -8.41
N GLU A 142 -7.78 -15.86 -8.45
CA GLU A 142 -9.21 -15.62 -8.26
C GLU A 142 -9.55 -15.00 -6.90
N GLU A 143 -8.81 -15.36 -5.85
CA GLU A 143 -9.08 -14.87 -4.50
C GLU A 143 -8.60 -13.41 -4.38
N GLY A 144 -7.37 -13.13 -4.80
CA GLY A 144 -6.84 -11.77 -4.89
C GLY A 144 -7.71 -10.87 -5.78
N LEU A 145 -8.20 -11.37 -6.91
CA LEU A 145 -9.10 -10.64 -7.80
C LEU A 145 -10.39 -10.23 -7.10
N LYS A 146 -11.00 -11.11 -6.30
CA LYS A 146 -12.21 -10.78 -5.54
C LYS A 146 -11.97 -9.64 -4.55
N TYR A 147 -10.85 -9.67 -3.84
CA TYR A 147 -10.47 -8.59 -2.91
C TYR A 147 -10.27 -7.26 -3.64
N LEU A 148 -9.51 -7.26 -4.74
CA LEU A 148 -9.27 -6.06 -5.55
C LEU A 148 -10.57 -5.43 -6.05
N LEU A 149 -11.49 -6.23 -6.59
CA LEU A 149 -12.76 -5.74 -7.10
C LEU A 149 -13.65 -5.17 -5.97
N ALA A 150 -13.65 -5.80 -4.80
CA ALA A 150 -14.37 -5.29 -3.64
C ALA A 150 -13.80 -3.94 -3.16
N ASP A 151 -12.47 -3.80 -3.11
CA ASP A 151 -11.82 -2.54 -2.75
C ASP A 151 -12.17 -1.42 -3.75
N LEU A 152 -12.12 -1.71 -5.06
CA LEU A 152 -12.47 -0.74 -6.11
C LEU A 152 -13.92 -0.25 -6.01
N GLN A 153 -14.85 -1.08 -5.57
CA GLN A 153 -16.25 -0.67 -5.36
C GLN A 153 -16.43 0.38 -4.26
N THR A 154 -15.47 0.50 -3.34
CA THR A 154 -15.51 1.47 -2.22
C THR A 154 -14.86 2.82 -2.54
N ILE A 155 -14.45 3.05 -3.79
CA ILE A 155 -13.92 4.33 -4.29
C ILE A 155 -15.01 5.05 -5.07
#